data_AF-A0A429I3Q6-F1
#
_entry.id   AF-A0A429I3Q6-F1
#
_cell.length_a   1.000
_cell.length_b   1.000
_cell.length_c   1.000
_cell.angle_alpha   90.00
_cell.angle_beta   90.00
_cell.angle_gamma   90.00
#
_symmetry.space_group_name_H-M   'P 1'
#
loop_
_entity.id
_entity.type
_entity.pdbx_description
1 polymer ?
#
loop_
_entity_poly.entity_id
_entity_poly.type
_entity_poly.pdbx_seq_one_letter_code
_entity_poly.pdbx_strand_id
1 'polypeptide(L)'
;MVTDSGGTASWDPGAVRSRLAELARRDPRLTRTGADQHGYRLEPPLPADELHAFEALHGVELPQSYRDFLLLVADGGAGPLHGLFPLTGPTAYPGPPDDWAADDIRERDRRPGALATPFRFTERWHAQPGRRFDAAEMVTGTLAVAEAGCGGFARLVVTGEQRGRIWYDDLEVWPNLAPGPEFHAWYTAWLTGTPDRR
;
A
#
# COMPACT_ATOMS: atom_id res chain seq x y z
N MET A 1 0.27 -4.57 -34.44
CA MET A 1 1.45 -4.42 -33.57
C MET A 1 1.29 -3.10 -32.85
N VAL A 2 0.66 -3.12 -31.67
CA VAL A 2 0.55 -1.93 -30.83
C VAL A 2 1.79 -1.93 -29.97
N THR A 3 2.62 -0.91 -30.16
CA THR A 3 3.83 -0.68 -29.38
C THR A 3 3.43 -0.39 -27.94
N ASP A 4 3.79 -1.30 -27.05
CA ASP A 4 3.81 -1.07 -25.61
C ASP A 4 4.84 0.03 -25.31
N SER A 5 4.33 1.17 -24.85
CA SER A 5 5.10 2.29 -24.33
C SER A 5 4.90 2.38 -22.82
N GLY A 6 4.88 1.25 -22.11
CA GLY A 6 4.92 1.17 -20.66
C GLY A 6 6.33 1.46 -20.15
N GLY A 7 6.72 2.73 -20.08
CA GLY A 7 7.93 3.13 -19.35
C GLY A 7 7.83 2.63 -17.91
N THR A 8 8.61 1.60 -17.57
CA THR A 8 8.65 1.04 -16.22
C THR A 8 9.18 2.14 -15.30
N ALA A 9 8.32 2.67 -14.43
CA ALA A 9 8.75 3.67 -13.45
C ALA A 9 9.82 3.04 -12.54
N SER A 10 11.06 3.47 -12.71
CA SER A 10 12.24 2.89 -12.04
C SER A 10 12.49 3.60 -10.71
N TRP A 11 12.76 2.82 -9.67
CA TRP A 11 13.18 3.35 -8.38
C TRP A 11 14.68 3.69 -8.37
N ASP A 12 15.02 4.84 -7.78
CA ASP A 12 16.38 5.19 -7.38
C ASP A 12 16.45 5.21 -5.85
N PRO A 13 16.99 4.16 -5.20
CA PRO A 13 17.07 4.09 -3.74
C PRO A 13 17.88 5.25 -3.12
N GLY A 14 18.90 5.74 -3.83
CA GLY A 14 19.72 6.87 -3.38
C GLY A 14 18.94 8.17 -3.38
N ALA A 15 18.13 8.40 -4.42
CA ALA A 15 17.24 9.55 -4.49
C ALA A 15 16.14 9.49 -3.42
N VAL A 16 15.52 8.32 -3.19
CA VAL A 16 14.51 8.13 -2.14
C VAL A 16 15.10 8.45 -0.75
N ARG A 17 16.25 7.84 -0.41
CA ARG A 17 16.92 8.08 0.88
C ARG A 17 17.31 9.55 1.07
N SER A 18 17.77 10.20 0.00
CA SER A 18 18.13 11.63 0.01
C SER A 18 16.91 12.52 0.27
N ARG A 19 15.74 12.20 -0.32
CA ARG A 19 14.49 12.92 -0.07
C ARG A 19 13.95 12.71 1.33
N LEU A 20 14.02 11.49 1.86
CA LEU A 20 13.65 11.22 3.26
C LEU A 20 14.53 11.99 4.25
N ALA A 21 15.85 12.04 4.02
CA ALA A 21 16.76 12.84 4.85
C ALA A 21 16.45 14.34 4.77
N GLU A 22 16.00 14.84 3.61
CA GLU A 22 15.52 16.21 3.48
C GLU A 22 14.22 16.45 4.26
N LEU A 23 13.24 15.54 4.16
CA LEU A 23 12.00 15.63 4.92
C LEU A 23 12.25 15.62 6.44
N ALA A 24 13.09 14.70 6.92
CA ALA A 24 13.46 14.60 8.33
C ALA A 24 14.12 15.89 8.85
N ARG A 25 14.98 16.53 8.06
CA ARG A 25 15.58 17.82 8.43
C ARG A 25 14.57 18.97 8.48
N ARG A 26 13.55 18.95 7.63
CA ARG A 26 12.51 19.99 7.56
C ARG A 26 11.42 19.81 8.60
N ASP A 27 11.23 18.58 9.09
CA ASP A 27 10.21 18.23 10.08
C ASP A 27 10.83 17.56 11.32
N PRO A 28 11.69 18.27 12.07
CA PRO A 28 12.35 17.71 13.26
C PRO A 28 11.39 17.40 14.41
N ARG A 29 10.15 17.88 14.32
CA ARG A 29 9.09 17.65 15.32
C ARG A 29 8.07 16.61 14.86
N LEU A 30 8.27 15.96 13.71
CA LEU A 30 7.41 14.91 13.16
C LEU A 30 5.93 15.32 13.09
N THR A 31 5.69 16.53 12.59
CA THR A 31 4.37 17.17 12.51
C THR A 31 3.61 16.84 11.22
N ARG A 32 4.30 16.32 10.21
CA ARG A 32 3.65 15.78 9.02
C ARG A 32 2.84 14.55 9.41
N THR A 33 1.63 14.40 8.88
CA THR A 33 0.78 13.22 9.11
C THR A 33 1.57 11.93 8.88
N GLY A 34 1.56 11.05 9.89
CA GLY A 34 2.26 9.76 9.92
C GLY A 34 3.74 9.80 10.25
N ALA A 35 4.37 10.99 10.23
CA ALA A 35 5.81 11.10 10.48
C ALA A 35 6.19 10.75 11.93
N ASP A 36 5.30 10.94 12.89
CA ASP A 36 5.46 10.54 14.29
C ASP A 36 5.55 9.01 14.46
N GLN A 37 4.99 8.25 13.53
CA GLN A 37 5.03 6.79 13.53
C GLN A 37 6.27 6.27 12.80
N HIS A 38 6.43 6.60 11.51
CA HIS A 38 7.52 6.04 10.71
C HIS A 38 8.85 6.81 10.87
N GLY A 39 8.85 8.04 11.40
CA GLY A 39 10.06 8.82 11.69
C GLY A 39 10.97 9.07 10.48
N TYR A 40 10.41 9.09 9.27
CA TYR A 40 11.14 9.08 7.99
C TYR A 40 12.17 7.94 7.82
N ARG A 41 12.02 6.82 8.56
CA ARG A 41 12.89 5.65 8.48
C ARG A 41 12.30 4.59 7.58
N LEU A 42 13.10 4.09 6.63
CA LEU A 42 12.77 2.91 5.84
C LEU A 42 13.15 1.65 6.60
N GLU A 43 12.36 0.61 6.44
CA GLU A 43 12.79 -0.75 6.76
C GLU A 43 13.82 -1.24 5.71
N PRO A 44 14.59 -2.30 6.03
CA PRO A 44 15.46 -2.93 5.04
C PRO A 44 14.69 -3.42 3.80
N PRO A 45 15.32 -3.45 2.61
CA PRO A 45 14.72 -4.10 1.44
C PRO A 45 14.45 -5.59 1.70
N LEU A 46 13.39 -6.11 1.08
CA LEU A 46 12.99 -7.51 1.18
C LEU A 46 13.98 -8.40 0.40
N PRO A 47 14.46 -9.52 0.98
CA PRO A 47 15.21 -10.51 0.23
C PRO A 47 14.42 -11.11 -0.94
N ALA A 48 15.11 -11.39 -2.06
CA ALA A 48 14.45 -11.86 -3.28
C ALA A 48 13.80 -13.25 -3.12
N ASP A 49 14.39 -14.11 -2.30
CA ASP A 49 13.84 -15.41 -1.94
C ASP A 49 12.56 -15.29 -1.09
N GLU A 50 12.51 -14.35 -0.14
CA GLU A 50 11.29 -14.07 0.62
C GLU A 50 10.17 -13.53 -0.27
N LEU A 51 10.48 -12.62 -1.19
CA LEU A 51 9.52 -12.13 -2.16
C LEU A 51 8.97 -13.27 -3.04
N HIS A 52 9.86 -14.09 -3.61
CA HIS A 52 9.44 -15.22 -4.45
C HIS A 52 8.62 -16.25 -3.64
N ALA A 53 8.96 -16.47 -2.37
CA ALA A 53 8.20 -17.34 -1.49
C ALA A 53 6.79 -16.79 -1.24
N PHE A 54 6.65 -15.48 -1.02
CA PHE A 54 5.35 -14.82 -0.88
C PHE A 54 4.51 -14.95 -2.16
N GLU A 55 5.08 -14.63 -3.32
CA GLU A 55 4.43 -14.75 -4.62
C GLU A 55 3.98 -16.19 -4.91
N ALA A 56 4.85 -17.17 -4.66
CA ALA A 56 4.55 -18.59 -4.82
C ALA A 56 3.46 -19.08 -3.85
N LEU A 57 3.51 -18.67 -2.59
CA LEU A 57 2.53 -19.05 -1.57
C LEU A 57 1.13 -18.59 -1.94
N HIS A 58 1.01 -17.37 -2.48
CA HIS A 58 -0.27 -16.78 -2.83
C HIS A 58 -0.70 -16.99 -4.28
N GLY A 59 0.17 -17.57 -5.12
CA GLY A 59 -0.10 -17.85 -6.53
C GLY A 59 -0.28 -16.58 -7.36
N VAL A 60 0.49 -15.54 -7.07
CA VAL A 60 0.41 -14.22 -7.72
C VAL A 60 1.79 -13.68 -8.06
N GLU A 61 1.85 -12.75 -9.00
CA GLU A 61 3.02 -11.89 -9.22
C GLU A 61 2.66 -10.47 -8.77
N LEU A 62 3.48 -9.86 -7.91
CA LEU A 62 3.26 -8.50 -7.45
C LEU A 62 3.50 -7.48 -8.58
N PRO A 63 2.81 -6.32 -8.55
CA PRO A 63 3.06 -5.27 -9.52
C PRO A 63 4.53 -4.89 -9.62
N GLN A 64 5.08 -4.85 -10.84
CA GLN A 64 6.52 -4.73 -11.10
C GLN A 64 7.15 -3.57 -10.31
N SER A 65 6.50 -2.40 -10.31
CA SER A 65 7.00 -1.24 -9.57
C SER A 65 7.01 -1.46 -8.04
N TYR A 66 6.04 -2.18 -7.47
CA TYR A 66 6.06 -2.53 -6.05
C TYR A 66 7.12 -3.59 -5.76
N ARG A 67 7.29 -4.56 -6.66
CA ARG A 67 8.34 -5.58 -6.58
C ARG A 67 9.74 -4.94 -6.52
N ASP A 68 10.01 -3.99 -7.41
CA ASP A 68 11.27 -3.25 -7.44
C ASP A 68 11.44 -2.37 -6.20
N PHE A 69 10.37 -1.78 -5.67
CA PHE A 69 10.41 -1.03 -4.41
C PHE A 69 10.84 -1.93 -3.24
N LEU A 70 10.22 -3.10 -3.10
CA LEU A 70 10.52 -4.05 -2.04
C LEU A 70 11.98 -4.50 -2.09
N LEU A 71 12.47 -4.85 -3.28
CA LEU A 71 13.82 -5.38 -3.48
C LEU A 71 14.93 -4.33 -3.34
N LEU A 72 14.66 -3.09 -3.75
CA LEU A 72 15.71 -2.07 -3.89
C LEU A 72 15.62 -0.96 -2.83
N VAL A 73 14.41 -0.67 -2.33
CA VAL A 73 14.15 0.49 -1.48
C VAL A 73 13.90 0.06 -0.04
N ALA A 74 12.79 -0.66 0.21
CA ALA A 74 12.35 -1.04 1.57
C ALA A 74 11.19 -2.04 1.57
N ASP A 75 11.13 -2.89 2.60
CA ASP A 75 9.94 -3.65 3.00
C ASP A 75 9.16 -2.92 4.11
N GLY A 76 8.64 -1.73 3.79
CA GLY A 76 7.85 -0.94 4.74
C GLY A 76 8.57 0.27 5.33
N GLY A 77 7.96 0.86 6.36
CA GLY A 77 8.45 2.05 7.04
C GLY A 77 7.98 3.34 6.35
N ALA A 78 8.88 4.30 6.17
CA ALA A 78 8.53 5.63 5.73
C ALA A 78 7.79 5.66 4.39
N GLY A 79 6.63 6.32 4.37
CA GLY A 79 5.78 6.40 3.20
C GLY A 79 4.57 7.29 3.43
N PRO A 80 3.69 7.41 2.42
CA PRO A 80 2.43 8.13 2.55
C PRO A 80 1.56 7.61 3.69
N LEU A 81 0.60 8.45 4.10
CA LEU A 81 -0.25 8.20 5.25
C LEU A 81 0.62 7.95 6.49
N HIS A 82 0.39 6.84 7.18
CA HIS A 82 1.13 6.45 8.37
C HIS A 82 2.40 5.62 8.10
N GLY A 83 2.74 5.40 6.82
CA GLY A 83 3.85 4.56 6.41
C GLY A 83 3.40 3.22 5.84
N LEU A 84 4.34 2.56 5.16
CA LEU A 84 4.10 1.30 4.49
C LEU A 84 4.21 0.13 5.46
N PHE A 85 3.28 -0.81 5.35
CA PHE A 85 3.37 -2.10 6.03
C PHE A 85 4.45 -2.97 5.39
N PRO A 86 5.17 -3.78 6.19
CA PRO A 86 6.01 -4.83 5.66
C PRO A 86 5.16 -5.90 4.96
N LEU A 87 5.72 -6.57 3.95
CA LEU A 87 5.05 -7.60 3.18
C LEU A 87 4.89 -8.89 4.02
N THR A 88 5.96 -9.34 4.67
CA THR A 88 6.00 -10.64 5.38
C THR A 88 6.15 -10.50 6.90
N GLY A 89 6.69 -9.37 7.39
CA GLY A 89 6.92 -9.13 8.83
C GLY A 89 5.69 -8.67 9.62
N PRO A 90 5.78 -8.63 10.96
CA PRO A 90 4.78 -7.97 11.81
C PRO A 90 4.76 -6.47 11.54
N THR A 91 3.60 -5.82 11.68
CA THR A 91 3.56 -4.36 11.64
C THR A 91 4.29 -3.81 12.87
N ALA A 92 5.25 -2.89 12.69
CA ALA A 92 5.98 -2.28 13.79
C ALA A 92 5.19 -1.13 14.45
N TYR A 93 3.86 -1.16 14.38
CA TYR A 93 3.01 -0.08 14.83
C TYR A 93 2.93 -0.05 16.36
N PRO A 94 3.39 1.03 17.02
CA PRO A 94 3.11 1.26 18.43
C PRO A 94 1.69 1.85 18.57
N GLY A 95 0.69 1.17 18.04
CA GLY A 95 -0.72 1.47 18.30
C GLY A 95 -1.16 0.85 19.63
N PRO A 96 -2.22 1.38 20.28
CA PRO A 96 -2.80 0.70 21.43
C PRO A 96 -3.21 -0.74 21.04
N PRO A 97 -3.14 -1.71 21.96
CA PRO A 97 -3.44 -3.12 21.71
C PRO A 97 -4.92 -3.41 21.37
N ASP A 98 -5.72 -2.41 21.01
CA ASP A 98 -7.06 -2.57 20.44
C ASP A 98 -7.07 -2.26 18.92
N ASP A 99 -5.91 -1.90 18.34
CA ASP A 99 -5.70 -1.48 16.94
C ASP A 99 -5.27 -2.66 16.02
N TRP A 100 -5.63 -3.90 16.39
CA TRP A 100 -5.35 -5.15 15.64
C TRP A 100 -6.03 -5.20 14.26
N ALA A 101 -6.75 -4.15 13.87
CA ALA A 101 -7.38 -4.03 12.57
C ALA A 101 -6.38 -4.21 11.43
N ALA A 102 -5.15 -3.67 11.54
CA ALA A 102 -4.16 -3.81 10.48
C ALA A 102 -3.69 -5.26 10.29
N ASP A 103 -3.42 -5.99 11.37
CA ASP A 103 -3.01 -7.40 11.28
C ASP A 103 -4.17 -8.30 10.84
N ASP A 104 -5.39 -8.03 11.31
CA ASP A 104 -6.60 -8.73 10.84
C ASP A 104 -6.86 -8.51 9.34
N ILE A 105 -6.70 -7.28 8.86
CA ILE A 105 -6.83 -6.95 7.43
C ILE A 105 -5.74 -7.64 6.62
N ARG A 106 -4.50 -7.61 7.12
CA ARG A 106 -3.35 -8.29 6.52
C ARG A 106 -3.56 -9.80 6.46
N GLU A 107 -4.07 -10.43 7.51
CA GLU A 107 -4.39 -11.86 7.51
C GLU A 107 -5.51 -12.17 6.49
N ARG A 108 -6.56 -11.34 6.43
CA ARG A 108 -7.65 -11.49 5.46
C ARG A 108 -7.16 -11.42 4.01
N ASP A 109 -6.32 -10.45 3.68
CA ASP A 109 -5.75 -10.28 2.34
C ASP A 109 -4.92 -11.51 1.91
N ARG A 110 -4.27 -12.17 2.88
CA ARG A 110 -3.39 -13.31 2.66
C ARG A 110 -4.11 -14.66 2.70
N ARG A 111 -5.44 -14.68 2.88
CA ARG A 111 -6.21 -15.93 2.82
C ARG A 111 -6.03 -16.63 1.47
N PRO A 112 -6.03 -17.98 1.42
CA PRO A 112 -5.89 -18.72 0.17
C PRO A 112 -6.86 -18.23 -0.91
N GLY A 113 -6.32 -17.86 -2.07
CA GLY A 113 -7.10 -17.38 -3.22
C GLY A 113 -7.55 -15.91 -3.17
N ALA A 114 -7.40 -15.20 -2.04
CA ALA A 114 -7.85 -13.81 -1.94
C ALA A 114 -7.07 -12.87 -2.88
N LEU A 115 -5.73 -12.94 -2.90
CA LEU A 115 -4.90 -12.16 -3.83
C LEU A 115 -5.01 -12.61 -5.29
N ALA A 116 -5.24 -13.90 -5.53
CA ALA A 116 -5.37 -14.44 -6.88
C ALA A 116 -6.75 -14.14 -7.51
N THR A 117 -7.75 -13.80 -6.69
CA THR A 117 -9.08 -13.41 -7.17
C THR A 117 -9.02 -11.97 -7.66
N PRO A 118 -9.42 -11.65 -8.92
CA PRO A 118 -9.31 -10.29 -9.45
C PRO A 118 -10.14 -9.25 -8.69
N PHE A 119 -9.52 -8.11 -8.39
CA PHE A 119 -10.22 -6.92 -7.96
C PHE A 119 -11.15 -6.42 -9.07
N ARG A 120 -12.44 -6.31 -8.75
CA ARG A 120 -13.50 -6.13 -9.76
C ARG A 120 -13.84 -4.67 -10.09
N PHE A 121 -13.38 -3.71 -9.29
CA PHE A 121 -13.79 -2.32 -9.45
C PHE A 121 -12.79 -1.56 -10.33
N THR A 122 -13.33 -0.77 -11.27
CA THR A 122 -12.57 0.14 -12.14
C THR A 122 -12.92 1.60 -11.87
N GLU A 123 -14.03 1.84 -11.16
CA GLU A 123 -14.55 3.14 -10.76
C GLU A 123 -14.95 3.16 -9.28
N ARG A 124 -15.14 4.36 -8.71
CA ARG A 124 -15.53 4.53 -7.32
C ARG A 124 -16.78 3.71 -7.00
N TRP A 125 -16.73 2.98 -5.89
CA TRP A 125 -17.86 2.25 -5.34
C TRP A 125 -18.27 2.81 -3.99
N HIS A 126 -19.57 2.75 -3.68
CA HIS A 126 -20.12 3.06 -2.35
C HIS A 126 -21.22 2.06 -2.03
N ALA A 127 -21.36 1.72 -0.75
CA ALA A 127 -22.45 0.87 -0.31
C ALA A 127 -23.80 1.57 -0.51
N GLN A 128 -24.79 0.78 -0.94
CA GLN A 128 -26.16 1.23 -1.04
C GLN A 128 -26.84 1.10 0.33
N PRO A 129 -27.61 2.12 0.77
CA PRO A 129 -28.33 2.05 2.04
C PRO A 129 -29.16 0.77 2.18
N GLY A 130 -29.02 0.07 3.31
CA GLY A 130 -29.74 -1.17 3.62
C GLY A 130 -29.25 -2.42 2.87
N ARG A 131 -28.28 -2.30 1.96
CA ARG A 131 -27.68 -3.45 1.26
C ARG A 131 -26.48 -3.95 2.03
N ARG A 132 -26.54 -5.22 2.46
CA ARG A 132 -25.38 -5.91 3.05
C ARG A 132 -24.33 -6.21 2.00
N PHE A 133 -23.07 -6.16 2.40
CA PHE A 133 -21.92 -6.55 1.60
C PHE A 133 -20.91 -7.26 2.51
N ASP A 134 -20.07 -8.11 1.95
CA ASP A 134 -18.92 -8.70 2.64
C ASP A 134 -17.68 -7.88 2.29
N ALA A 135 -17.07 -7.25 3.31
CA ALA A 135 -15.89 -6.42 3.12
C ALA A 135 -14.71 -7.19 2.51
N ALA A 136 -14.52 -8.47 2.85
CA ALA A 136 -13.44 -9.28 2.32
C ALA A 136 -13.63 -9.55 0.82
N GLU A 137 -14.87 -9.77 0.37
CA GLU A 137 -15.17 -9.93 -1.05
C GLU A 137 -14.91 -8.64 -1.85
N MET A 138 -15.14 -7.46 -1.24
CA MET A 138 -14.95 -6.17 -1.91
C MET A 138 -13.49 -5.88 -2.25
N VAL A 139 -12.53 -6.48 -1.53
CA VAL A 139 -11.09 -6.16 -1.61
C VAL A 139 -10.22 -7.31 -2.11
N THR A 140 -10.82 -8.37 -2.64
CA THR A 140 -10.08 -9.44 -3.32
C THR A 140 -9.15 -8.87 -4.39
N GLY A 141 -7.98 -9.49 -4.57
CA GLY A 141 -6.97 -9.05 -5.52
C GLY A 141 -6.18 -7.83 -5.08
N THR A 142 -6.30 -7.40 -3.82
CA THR A 142 -5.59 -6.23 -3.29
C THR A 142 -4.82 -6.57 -2.01
N LEU A 143 -3.77 -5.79 -1.73
CA LEU A 143 -3.02 -5.81 -0.48
C LEU A 143 -3.15 -4.46 0.20
N ALA A 144 -3.60 -4.41 1.45
CA ALA A 144 -3.41 -3.22 2.28
C ALA A 144 -1.90 -2.95 2.43
N VAL A 145 -1.47 -1.75 2.02
CA VAL A 145 -0.05 -1.33 2.06
C VAL A 145 0.21 -0.19 3.03
N ALA A 146 -0.82 0.57 3.42
CA ALA A 146 -0.72 1.60 4.45
C ALA A 146 -2.08 1.86 5.10
N GLU A 147 -2.08 2.26 6.36
CA GLU A 147 -3.28 2.73 7.05
C GLU A 147 -3.51 4.21 6.77
N ALA A 148 -4.76 4.60 6.47
CA ALA A 148 -5.17 5.99 6.28
C ALA A 148 -5.76 6.64 7.54
N GLY A 149 -5.86 5.89 8.65
CA GLY A 149 -6.54 6.29 9.88
C GLY A 149 -8.05 5.96 9.86
N CYS A 150 -8.68 5.95 11.04
CA CYS A 150 -10.11 5.66 11.23
C CYS A 150 -10.57 4.33 10.59
N GLY A 151 -9.71 3.32 10.53
CA GLY A 151 -10.03 2.02 9.92
C GLY A 151 -10.01 1.98 8.39
N GLY A 152 -9.58 3.06 7.73
CA GLY A 152 -9.39 3.08 6.27
C GLY A 152 -7.98 2.69 5.85
N PHE A 153 -7.82 2.14 4.65
CA PHE A 153 -6.54 1.70 4.12
C PHE A 153 -6.28 2.20 2.69
N ALA A 154 -5.01 2.40 2.37
CA ALA A 154 -4.54 2.39 1.00
C ALA A 154 -4.17 0.95 0.64
N ARG A 155 -4.76 0.45 -0.46
CA ARG A 155 -4.56 -0.90 -0.98
C ARG A 155 -3.89 -0.86 -2.34
N LEU A 156 -2.90 -1.71 -2.55
CA LEU A 156 -2.33 -1.97 -3.87
C LEU A 156 -3.14 -3.05 -4.58
N VAL A 157 -3.59 -2.79 -5.80
CA VAL A 157 -4.20 -3.82 -6.64
C VAL A 157 -3.12 -4.74 -7.20
N VAL A 158 -3.15 -6.01 -6.80
CA VAL A 158 -2.24 -7.08 -7.22
C VAL A 158 -2.76 -7.80 -8.45
N THR A 159 -4.06 -8.13 -8.46
CA THR A 159 -4.71 -8.91 -9.52
C THR A 159 -5.98 -8.21 -9.97
N GLY A 160 -6.16 -8.06 -11.29
CA GLY A 160 -7.32 -7.39 -11.90
C GLY A 160 -6.94 -6.28 -12.86
N GLU A 161 -7.94 -5.61 -13.44
CA GLU A 161 -7.75 -4.59 -14.47
C GLU A 161 -6.96 -3.36 -13.96
N GLN A 162 -7.10 -3.04 -12.68
CA GLN A 162 -6.46 -1.88 -12.04
C GLN A 162 -5.07 -2.21 -11.46
N ARG A 163 -4.46 -3.33 -11.85
CA ARG A 163 -3.18 -3.83 -11.30
C ARG A 163 -2.09 -2.74 -11.28
N GLY A 164 -1.44 -2.58 -10.12
CA GLY A 164 -0.38 -1.58 -9.89
C GLY A 164 -0.85 -0.26 -9.29
N ARG A 165 -2.18 -0.03 -9.24
CA ARG A 165 -2.78 1.17 -8.65
C ARG A 165 -3.03 1.03 -7.17
N ILE A 166 -2.98 2.18 -6.50
CA ILE A 166 -3.55 2.36 -5.18
C ILE A 166 -5.07 2.54 -5.30
N TRP A 167 -5.78 1.93 -4.37
CA TRP A 167 -7.19 2.17 -4.08
C TRP A 167 -7.34 2.51 -2.62
N TYR A 168 -8.21 3.45 -2.30
CA TYR A 168 -8.53 3.78 -0.92
C TYR A 168 -9.81 3.09 -0.52
N ASP A 169 -9.79 2.45 0.65
CA ASP A 169 -10.97 1.90 1.27
C ASP A 169 -11.29 2.59 2.60
N ASP A 170 -12.58 2.74 2.86
CA ASP A 170 -13.17 3.03 4.15
C ASP A 170 -14.42 2.16 4.18
N LEU A 171 -14.24 0.88 4.51
CA LEU A 171 -15.32 -0.12 4.53
C LEU A 171 -16.04 -0.21 5.89
N GLU A 172 -15.54 0.50 6.90
CA GLU A 172 -16.06 0.44 8.26
C GLU A 172 -17.04 1.58 8.57
N VAL A 173 -16.65 2.83 8.30
CA VAL A 173 -17.42 4.00 8.75
C VAL A 173 -18.36 4.49 7.66
N TRP A 174 -17.83 4.73 6.46
CA TRP A 174 -18.61 5.14 5.28
C TRP A 174 -18.29 4.27 4.08
N PRO A 175 -18.82 3.04 4.02
CA PRO A 175 -18.39 2.00 3.08
C PRO A 175 -18.22 2.47 1.64
N ASN A 176 -16.96 2.69 1.24
CA ASN A 176 -16.61 3.11 -0.11
C ASN A 176 -15.22 2.61 -0.53
N LEU A 177 -15.03 2.55 -1.85
CA LEU A 177 -13.76 2.26 -2.50
C LEU A 177 -13.52 3.34 -3.55
N ALA A 178 -12.32 3.91 -3.58
CA ALA A 178 -11.97 4.98 -4.51
C ALA A 178 -10.65 4.69 -5.24
N PRO A 179 -10.58 4.91 -6.56
CA PRO A 179 -9.34 4.76 -7.31
C PRO A 179 -8.33 5.85 -6.93
N GLY A 180 -7.06 5.47 -6.83
CA GLY A 180 -5.92 6.33 -6.62
C GLY A 180 -4.90 6.26 -7.78
N PRO A 181 -3.68 6.81 -7.57
CA PRO A 181 -2.61 6.79 -8.56
C PRO A 181 -1.98 5.39 -8.69
N GLU A 182 -1.11 5.21 -9.69
CA GLU A 182 -0.13 4.11 -9.69
C GLU A 182 0.77 4.19 -8.45
N PHE A 183 1.18 3.03 -7.89
CA PHE A 183 1.98 2.96 -6.66
C PHE A 183 3.20 3.89 -6.66
N HIS A 184 3.99 3.88 -7.74
CA HIS A 184 5.15 4.75 -7.87
C HIS A 184 4.79 6.23 -7.81
N ALA A 185 3.73 6.64 -8.52
CA ALA A 185 3.29 8.03 -8.55
C ALA A 185 2.78 8.48 -7.18
N TRP A 186 2.03 7.62 -6.49
CA TRP A 186 1.52 7.86 -5.14
C TRP A 186 2.65 8.09 -4.14
N TYR A 187 3.62 7.17 -4.07
CA TYR A 187 4.74 7.29 -3.13
C TYR A 187 5.68 8.45 -3.49
N THR A 188 5.94 8.69 -4.78
CA THR A 188 6.79 9.82 -5.22
C THR A 188 6.14 11.17 -4.93
N ALA A 189 4.83 11.31 -5.12
CA ALA A 189 4.10 12.54 -4.79
C ALA A 189 4.25 12.90 -3.30
N TRP A 190 4.17 11.89 -2.43
CA TRP A 190 4.45 12.06 -1.01
C TRP A 190 5.90 12.48 -0.74
N LEU A 191 6.90 11.86 -1.39
CA LEU A 191 8.30 12.26 -1.24
C LEU A 191 8.55 13.73 -1.62
N THR A 192 7.85 14.23 -2.64
CA THR A 192 7.99 15.62 -3.11
C THR A 192 7.11 16.62 -2.35
N GLY A 193 6.32 16.17 -1.38
CA GLY A 193 5.46 17.03 -0.56
C GLY A 193 4.21 17.53 -1.30
N THR A 194 3.80 16.86 -2.38
CA THR A 194 2.50 17.12 -3.00
C THR A 194 1.42 16.44 -2.14
N PRO A 195 0.41 17.17 -1.65
CA PRO A 195 -0.63 16.56 -0.83
C PRO A 195 -1.42 15.53 -1.64
N ASP A 196 -1.76 14.41 -1.01
CA ASP A 196 -2.75 13.48 -1.54
C ASP A 196 -4.06 14.25 -1.74
N ARG A 197 -4.57 14.30 -2.98
CA ARG A 197 -5.91 14.80 -3.25
C ARG A 197 -6.90 13.80 -2.66
N ARG A 198 -7.38 14.10 -1.45
CA ARG A 198 -8.53 13.41 -0.83
C ARG A 198 -9.78 13.58 -1.69
#